data_AF-A0A5C3NN93-F1
#
_entry.id   AF-A0A5C3NN93-F1
#
_cell.length_a   1.000
_cell.length_b   1.000
_cell.length_c   1.000
_cell.angle_alpha   90.00
_cell.angle_beta   90.00
_cell.angle_gamma   90.00
#
_symmetry.space_group_name_H-M   'P 1'
#
loop_
_entity.id
_entity.type
_entity.pdbx_description
1 polymer ?
#
loop_
_entity_poly.entity_id
_entity_poly.type
_entity_poly.pdbx_seq_one_letter_code
_entity_poly.pdbx_strand_id
1 'polypeptide(L)'
;MPNETSSRKKRKEMEAEEERRAKKARADAKRQRQVELRPVARTVQGTAPPQISTNRAVRPPTAPVPLPRDLSLPAGGIDDEEVRHDSAQGRSPSPSTNGDEESVSPPSTLKRKRASEISGLDDDEICTRYTKLHDTLVTMGRDVTSRRTSSTISDYLDKARLLTRIVHPYMNVHEVLTFGLTYTEQDFDWDADDDDDGQESIEDADADEESPKAIRARDLSTKKELFYQYKNILAIIPGLKTDIHLMDDDQIESLADYVQKACGKSRATDSSHVVARVIAYMHATDDEPRDDVPRLQVILPKGLRGYGNYHTARALVPPNFIDSFDRDWEGVCDMVIKRQLRIPADDWPSFLFDLDIYNQPEEDSDLAALLRSPFFKMVFKSLWTGAVSVGMAGGRPDKVPGKCPIGVHYKIKAVTPRMLAYTAVLTREALTTHDWCLMDLDFNNSQFFDGLISLFEEPMSHWAKQTLEWWNSEVYGNLSPQATRNLTKGRTTIAQKIRGVLKERSACKAGKAVARSSSPLPPEDATPDEEEPSDGIAGSMGLSSSGGDPSRSGAGLSSSSSGLGSGLGSGLGLGSSDEST
;
A
#
# COMPACT_ATOMS: atom_id res chain seq x y z
N MET A 1 -10.48 74.97 -29.43
CA MET A 1 -11.15 73.70 -29.07
C MET A 1 -10.33 72.95 -28.01
N PRO A 2 -10.49 73.20 -26.69
CA PRO A 2 -9.70 72.51 -25.65
C PRO A 2 -10.51 71.58 -24.73
N ASN A 3 -11.84 71.44 -24.91
CA ASN A 3 -12.72 70.92 -23.84
C ASN A 3 -13.00 69.40 -23.89
N GLU A 4 -12.77 68.72 -25.02
CA GLU A 4 -13.13 67.30 -25.18
C GLU A 4 -12.17 66.33 -24.47
N THR A 5 -10.88 66.64 -24.41
CA THR A 5 -9.86 65.78 -23.78
C THR A 5 -10.04 65.69 -22.26
N SER A 6 -10.36 66.82 -21.61
CA SER A 6 -10.69 66.87 -20.18
C SER A 6 -11.95 66.04 -19.85
N SER A 7 -12.99 66.15 -20.69
CA SER A 7 -14.23 65.37 -20.54
C SER A 7 -14.01 63.86 -20.69
N ARG A 8 -13.19 63.43 -21.67
CA ARG A 8 -12.83 62.01 -21.83
C ARG A 8 -12.02 61.46 -20.66
N LYS A 9 -11.09 62.23 -20.08
CA LYS A 9 -10.30 61.78 -18.92
C LYS A 9 -11.19 61.56 -17.69
N LYS A 10 -12.03 62.53 -17.35
CA LYS A 10 -12.98 62.41 -16.22
C LYS A 10 -13.94 61.25 -16.37
N ARG A 11 -14.39 60.94 -17.59
CA ARG A 11 -15.28 59.81 -17.85
C ARG A 11 -14.58 58.46 -17.59
N LYS A 12 -13.32 58.30 -18.01
CA LYS A 12 -12.51 57.11 -17.70
C LYS A 12 -12.20 56.96 -16.21
N GLU A 13 -11.89 58.05 -15.51
CA GLU A 13 -11.65 58.03 -14.06
C GLU A 13 -12.92 57.62 -13.29
N MET A 14 -14.10 58.09 -13.73
CA MET A 14 -15.40 57.71 -13.14
C MET A 14 -15.77 56.25 -13.41
N GLU A 15 -15.57 55.77 -14.64
CA GLU A 15 -15.81 54.39 -15.05
C GLU A 15 -14.90 53.40 -14.29
N ALA A 16 -13.62 53.74 -14.12
CA ALA A 16 -12.67 52.97 -13.31
C ALA A 16 -13.02 52.96 -11.81
N GLU A 17 -13.53 54.07 -11.25
CA GLU A 17 -13.98 54.06 -9.85
C GLU A 17 -15.30 53.30 -9.66
N GLU A 18 -16.22 53.35 -10.63
CA GLU A 18 -17.43 52.53 -10.63
C GLU A 18 -17.09 51.03 -10.70
N GLU A 19 -16.16 50.64 -11.57
CA GLU A 19 -15.63 49.27 -11.62
C GLU A 19 -14.96 48.86 -10.30
N ARG A 20 -14.15 49.72 -9.68
CA ARG A 20 -13.53 49.44 -8.38
C ARG A 20 -14.57 49.29 -7.26
N ARG A 21 -15.63 50.11 -7.27
CA ARG A 21 -16.76 50.01 -6.32
C ARG A 21 -17.57 48.73 -6.56
N ALA A 22 -17.78 48.33 -7.81
CA ALA A 22 -18.44 47.07 -8.15
C ALA A 22 -17.61 45.85 -7.74
N LYS A 23 -16.29 45.86 -7.98
CA LYS A 23 -15.35 44.81 -7.52
C LYS A 23 -15.36 44.70 -6.00
N LYS A 24 -15.31 45.83 -5.28
CA LYS A 24 -15.42 45.87 -3.82
C LYS A 24 -16.77 45.35 -3.31
N ALA A 25 -17.89 45.83 -3.84
CA ALA A 25 -19.22 45.36 -3.43
C ALA A 25 -19.42 43.86 -3.68
N ARG A 26 -18.85 43.33 -4.79
CA ARG A 26 -18.85 41.89 -5.09
C ARG A 26 -17.95 41.10 -4.12
N ALA A 27 -16.81 41.66 -3.71
CA ALA A 27 -15.94 41.07 -2.69
C ALA A 27 -16.59 41.08 -1.30
N ASP A 28 -17.22 42.18 -0.88
CA ASP A 28 -17.92 42.30 0.40
C ASP A 28 -19.12 41.32 0.47
N ALA A 29 -19.91 41.21 -0.61
CA ALA A 29 -21.01 40.24 -0.70
C ALA A 29 -20.52 38.77 -0.74
N LYS A 30 -19.38 38.49 -1.39
CA LYS A 30 -18.72 37.17 -1.34
C LYS A 30 -18.23 36.84 0.07
N ARG A 31 -17.59 37.79 0.75
CA ARG A 31 -17.08 37.65 2.13
C ARG A 31 -18.21 37.41 3.13
N GLN A 32 -19.36 38.07 2.97
CA GLN A 32 -20.56 37.77 3.77
C GLN A 32 -21.02 36.32 3.58
N ARG A 33 -21.13 35.82 2.34
CA ARG A 33 -21.45 34.40 2.07
C ARG A 33 -20.44 33.43 2.66
N GLN A 34 -19.15 33.77 2.65
CA GLN A 34 -18.10 32.92 3.22
C GLN A 34 -18.17 32.85 4.76
N VAL A 35 -18.68 33.89 5.42
CA VAL A 35 -18.93 33.93 6.87
C VAL A 35 -20.24 33.22 7.25
N GLU A 36 -21.21 33.11 6.34
CA GLU A 36 -22.46 32.35 6.53
C GLU A 36 -22.29 30.82 6.44
N LEU A 37 -21.13 30.33 6.01
CA LEU A 37 -20.83 28.89 5.94
C LEU A 37 -20.84 28.27 7.35
N ARG A 38 -21.66 27.24 7.57
CA ARG A 38 -21.81 26.60 8.89
C ARG A 38 -20.46 26.04 9.39
N PRO A 39 -19.98 26.40 10.59
CA PRO A 39 -18.77 25.79 11.13
C PRO A 39 -19.02 24.28 11.32
N VAL A 40 -18.36 23.46 10.51
CA VAL A 40 -18.27 22.02 10.76
C VAL A 40 -17.38 21.87 11.98
N ALA A 41 -17.89 21.21 13.03
CA ALA A 41 -17.12 20.96 14.23
C ALA A 41 -15.93 20.05 13.87
N ARG A 42 -14.73 20.62 13.77
CA ARG A 42 -13.50 19.84 13.63
C ARG A 42 -13.33 18.99 14.89
N THR A 43 -13.50 17.68 14.75
CA THR A 43 -13.21 16.72 15.82
C THR A 43 -11.69 16.54 15.97
N VAL A 44 -10.98 17.61 16.30
CA VAL A 44 -9.56 17.55 16.66
C VAL A 44 -9.48 16.82 17.98
N GLN A 45 -9.10 15.53 17.96
CA GLN A 45 -8.57 14.85 19.14
C GLN A 45 -7.20 15.43 19.47
N GLY A 46 -7.19 16.67 19.96
CA GLY A 46 -6.02 17.30 20.55
C GLY A 46 -5.76 16.63 21.89
N THR A 47 -4.92 15.61 21.90
CA THR A 47 -4.28 15.13 23.14
C THR A 47 -3.43 16.27 23.68
N ALA A 48 -3.96 17.01 24.66
CA ALA A 48 -3.22 18.03 25.37
C ALA A 48 -1.94 17.39 25.97
N PRO A 49 -0.79 18.07 25.92
CA PRO A 49 0.43 17.56 26.53
C PRO A 49 0.20 17.40 28.04
N PRO A 50 0.61 16.27 28.65
CA PRO A 50 0.37 16.02 30.07
C PRO A 50 1.13 17.04 30.92
N GLN A 51 0.42 17.92 31.61
CA GLN A 51 1.04 18.78 32.62
C GLN A 51 1.53 17.92 33.78
N ILE A 52 2.86 17.82 33.91
CA ILE A 52 3.52 17.12 35.00
C ILE A 52 3.35 17.97 36.26
N SER A 53 2.38 17.60 37.10
CA SER A 53 2.24 18.16 38.44
C SER A 53 3.40 17.66 39.32
N THR A 54 4.35 18.54 39.60
CA THR A 54 5.47 18.26 40.49
C THR A 54 5.01 18.22 41.94
N ASN A 55 4.66 17.03 42.46
CA ASN A 55 4.72 16.73 43.89
C ASN A 55 4.55 15.24 44.21
N ARG A 56 5.65 14.50 44.36
CA ARG A 56 5.68 13.34 45.26
C ARG A 56 7.07 13.07 45.82
N ALA A 57 7.18 13.10 47.14
CA ALA A 57 8.44 12.90 47.86
C ALA A 57 8.93 11.44 47.81
N VAL A 58 10.26 11.30 47.88
CA VAL A 58 11.03 10.06 47.83
C VAL A 58 10.76 9.16 49.06
N ARG A 59 10.72 7.83 48.85
CA ARG A 59 11.00 6.83 49.89
C ARG A 59 11.92 5.72 49.34
N PRO A 60 12.89 5.23 50.14
CA PRO A 60 13.90 4.24 49.71
C PRO A 60 13.40 2.78 49.77
N PRO A 61 14.12 1.81 49.18
CA PRO A 61 13.68 0.42 49.00
C PRO A 61 13.98 -0.48 50.22
N THR A 62 13.24 -1.59 50.33
CA THR A 62 13.45 -2.65 51.32
C THR A 62 13.54 -4.02 50.64
N ALA A 63 14.47 -4.87 51.09
CA ALA A 63 14.78 -6.19 50.52
C ALA A 63 13.88 -7.34 51.07
N PRO A 64 13.92 -8.57 50.50
CA PRO A 64 12.86 -9.59 50.65
C PRO A 64 13.22 -10.81 51.53
N VAL A 65 12.21 -11.41 52.21
CA VAL A 65 12.26 -12.76 52.85
C VAL A 65 10.81 -13.36 52.98
N PRO A 66 10.53 -14.63 53.39
CA PRO A 66 10.25 -15.73 52.45
C PRO A 66 8.89 -16.48 52.66
N LEU A 67 8.68 -17.53 51.84
CA LEU A 67 7.61 -18.54 51.94
C LEU A 67 7.73 -19.49 53.15
N PRO A 68 6.63 -20.18 53.51
CA PRO A 68 6.67 -21.55 54.05
C PRO A 68 5.92 -22.59 53.19
N ARG A 69 6.39 -23.85 53.30
CA ARG A 69 5.75 -25.10 52.83
C ARG A 69 4.71 -25.59 53.88
N ASP A 70 3.99 -26.70 53.81
CA ASP A 70 4.03 -27.94 53.00
C ASP A 70 2.70 -28.76 53.17
N LEU A 71 2.66 -29.99 52.61
CA LEU A 71 1.82 -31.17 52.98
C LEU A 71 0.59 -31.56 52.11
N SER A 72 0.85 -32.54 51.22
CA SER A 72 0.24 -33.89 51.19
C SER A 72 -1.18 -34.17 50.61
N LEU A 73 -1.15 -34.92 49.49
CA LEU A 73 -2.18 -35.84 48.93
C LEU A 73 -2.32 -37.14 49.80
N PRO A 74 -3.23 -38.14 49.55
CA PRO A 74 -3.81 -38.58 48.24
C PRO A 74 -5.24 -39.23 48.19
N ALA A 75 -5.65 -39.62 46.95
CA ALA A 75 -6.71 -40.59 46.53
C ALA A 75 -8.18 -40.28 46.94
N GLY A 76 -9.24 -40.48 46.14
CA GLY A 76 -9.52 -41.39 45.00
C GLY A 76 -10.29 -42.63 45.50
N GLY A 77 -11.48 -43.03 45.04
CA GLY A 77 -12.45 -42.53 44.04
C GLY A 77 -13.71 -43.44 44.03
N ILE A 78 -14.49 -43.44 42.94
CA ILE A 78 -15.60 -44.40 42.60
C ILE A 78 -16.99 -44.14 43.25
N ASP A 79 -17.85 -43.53 42.43
CA ASP A 79 -19.21 -43.94 41.96
C ASP A 79 -20.26 -44.69 42.82
N ASP A 80 -21.51 -44.26 42.55
CA ASP A 80 -22.75 -45.04 42.28
C ASP A 80 -23.99 -45.07 43.24
N GLU A 81 -25.13 -45.05 42.53
CA GLU A 81 -26.55 -45.40 42.82
C GLU A 81 -27.56 -44.54 43.62
N GLU A 82 -28.73 -44.38 42.96
CA GLU A 82 -30.16 -44.24 43.37
C GLU A 82 -30.56 -43.44 44.66
N VAL A 83 -31.64 -42.64 44.68
CA VAL A 83 -33.05 -43.05 44.51
C VAL A 83 -33.97 -41.84 44.19
N ARG A 84 -34.86 -42.01 43.18
CA ARG A 84 -36.31 -41.68 43.02
C ARG A 84 -36.96 -40.65 44.00
N HIS A 85 -37.96 -39.81 43.68
CA HIS A 85 -39.28 -39.98 43.01
C HIS A 85 -39.90 -38.56 42.83
N ASP A 86 -40.89 -38.21 41.99
CA ASP A 86 -41.63 -38.89 40.90
C ASP A 86 -42.15 -37.85 39.87
N SER A 87 -43.43 -37.89 39.44
CA SER A 87 -43.96 -37.27 38.20
C SER A 87 -45.09 -36.23 38.41
N ALA A 88 -45.20 -35.26 37.49
CA ALA A 88 -46.46 -34.57 37.18
C ALA A 88 -46.50 -34.07 35.71
N GLN A 89 -47.57 -34.38 34.98
CA GLN A 89 -47.73 -34.05 33.55
C GLN A 89 -48.28 -32.62 33.36
N GLY A 90 -47.83 -31.91 32.31
CA GLY A 90 -48.34 -30.56 32.01
C GLY A 90 -47.96 -30.00 30.63
N ARG A 91 -48.75 -30.35 29.61
CA ARG A 91 -48.93 -29.70 28.29
C ARG A 91 -47.85 -28.73 27.76
N SER A 92 -47.27 -29.09 26.62
CA SER A 92 -46.60 -28.15 25.70
C SER A 92 -47.56 -27.08 25.14
N PRO A 93 -47.12 -25.82 25.04
CA PRO A 93 -47.54 -24.89 24.01
C PRO A 93 -46.44 -24.72 22.94
N SER A 94 -46.82 -24.71 21.66
CA SER A 94 -45.92 -24.45 20.54
C SER A 94 -45.35 -23.03 20.57
N PRO A 95 -44.12 -22.78 20.09
CA PRO A 95 -43.57 -21.43 19.99
C PRO A 95 -44.20 -20.68 18.81
N SER A 96 -45.16 -19.79 19.09
CA SER A 96 -45.56 -18.73 18.17
C SER A 96 -44.84 -17.44 18.55
N THR A 97 -43.67 -17.20 17.96
CA THR A 97 -43.03 -15.89 17.97
C THR A 97 -42.80 -15.47 16.52
N ASN A 98 -43.80 -14.82 15.94
CA ASN A 98 -43.55 -13.88 14.86
C ASN A 98 -42.57 -12.85 15.43
N GLY A 99 -41.38 -12.74 14.85
CA GLY A 99 -40.57 -11.56 15.06
C GLY A 99 -41.23 -10.43 14.29
N ASP A 100 -41.71 -9.40 14.99
CA ASP A 100 -42.10 -8.16 14.34
C ASP A 100 -40.85 -7.57 13.67
N GLU A 101 -40.77 -7.64 12.35
CA GLU A 101 -39.87 -6.79 11.59
C GLU A 101 -40.32 -5.35 11.84
N GLU A 102 -39.50 -4.56 12.52
CA GLU A 102 -39.73 -3.12 12.66
C GLU A 102 -39.80 -2.51 11.25
N SER A 103 -41.03 -2.21 10.81
CA SER A 103 -41.28 -1.71 9.46
C SER A 103 -40.63 -0.34 9.32
N VAL A 104 -39.46 -0.32 8.69
CA VAL A 104 -38.65 0.89 8.50
C VAL A 104 -39.49 1.90 7.70
N SER A 105 -39.86 3.00 8.35
CA SER A 105 -40.70 4.03 7.74
C SER A 105 -40.02 4.61 6.49
N PRO A 106 -40.76 4.81 5.38
CA PRO A 106 -40.16 5.22 4.11
C PRO A 106 -39.49 6.60 4.23
N PRO A 107 -38.42 6.85 3.45
CA PRO A 107 -37.68 8.09 3.53
C PRO A 107 -38.54 9.29 3.09
N SER A 108 -38.25 10.46 3.67
CA SER A 108 -39.00 11.69 3.40
C SER A 108 -39.03 11.99 1.89
N THR A 109 -40.10 12.63 1.43
CA THR A 109 -40.29 12.98 0.01
C THR A 109 -39.13 13.82 -0.55
N LEU A 110 -38.52 14.67 0.29
CA LEU A 110 -37.32 15.43 -0.06
C LEU A 110 -36.08 14.55 -0.26
N LYS A 111 -35.84 13.58 0.65
CA LYS A 111 -34.75 12.60 0.52
C LYS A 111 -34.95 11.73 -0.74
N ARG A 112 -36.17 11.25 -0.98
CA ARG A 112 -36.52 10.49 -2.20
C ARG A 112 -36.27 11.30 -3.46
N LYS A 113 -36.80 12.52 -3.54
CA LYS A 113 -36.61 13.39 -4.72
C LYS A 113 -35.13 13.65 -5.02
N ARG A 114 -34.32 13.97 -4.01
CA ARG A 114 -32.87 14.20 -4.17
C ARG A 114 -32.14 12.93 -4.63
N ALA A 115 -32.49 11.77 -4.10
CA ALA A 115 -31.93 10.50 -4.55
C ALA A 115 -32.34 10.16 -5.99
N SER A 116 -33.59 10.41 -6.39
CA SER A 116 -34.09 10.23 -7.76
C SER A 116 -33.37 11.15 -8.75
N GLU A 117 -33.25 12.44 -8.44
CA GLU A 117 -32.53 13.43 -9.26
C GLU A 117 -31.06 13.05 -9.52
N ILE A 118 -30.41 12.37 -8.56
CA ILE A 118 -28.99 12.01 -8.63
C ILE A 118 -28.75 10.64 -9.29
N SER A 119 -29.70 9.71 -9.17
CA SER A 119 -29.55 8.33 -9.62
C SER A 119 -30.36 7.96 -10.87
N GLY A 120 -31.40 8.74 -11.20
CA GLY A 120 -32.37 8.43 -12.25
C GLY A 120 -33.36 7.31 -11.89
N LEU A 121 -33.33 6.82 -10.64
CA LEU A 121 -34.21 5.74 -10.16
C LEU A 121 -35.62 6.26 -9.85
N ASP A 122 -36.60 5.37 -9.93
CA ASP A 122 -37.98 5.66 -9.51
C ASP A 122 -38.18 5.57 -7.98
N ASP A 123 -39.36 5.99 -7.52
CA ASP A 123 -39.68 6.08 -6.08
C ASP A 123 -39.74 4.69 -5.39
N ASP A 124 -40.11 3.63 -6.11
CA ASP A 124 -40.20 2.26 -5.57
C ASP A 124 -38.81 1.60 -5.50
N GLU A 125 -37.96 1.85 -6.50
CA GLU A 125 -36.54 1.50 -6.48
C GLU A 125 -35.81 2.18 -5.32
N ILE A 126 -36.11 3.46 -5.05
CA ILE A 126 -35.51 4.22 -3.94
C ILE A 126 -35.99 3.70 -2.58
N CYS A 127 -37.27 3.37 -2.42
CA CYS A 127 -37.77 2.76 -1.18
C CYS A 127 -37.11 1.39 -0.94
N THR A 128 -37.02 0.55 -1.98
CA THR A 128 -36.32 -0.75 -1.94
C THR A 128 -34.84 -0.59 -1.58
N ARG A 129 -34.19 0.46 -2.09
CA ARG A 129 -32.79 0.80 -1.80
C ARG A 129 -32.61 1.24 -0.36
N TYR A 130 -33.53 2.05 0.17
CA TYR A 130 -33.50 2.52 1.56
C TYR A 130 -33.60 1.39 2.58
N THR A 131 -34.48 0.41 2.39
CA THR A 131 -34.57 -0.76 3.28
C THR A 131 -33.24 -1.54 3.29
N LYS A 132 -32.68 -1.84 2.11
CA LYS A 132 -31.37 -2.52 1.99
C LYS A 132 -30.23 -1.72 2.63
N LEU A 133 -30.30 -0.39 2.56
CA LEU A 133 -29.33 0.50 3.19
C LEU A 133 -29.42 0.42 4.72
N HIS A 134 -30.63 0.40 5.28
CA HIS A 134 -30.85 0.23 6.70
C HIS A 134 -30.25 -1.11 7.20
N ASP A 135 -30.54 -2.23 6.54
CA ASP A 135 -29.96 -3.54 6.86
C ASP A 135 -28.42 -3.53 6.80
N THR A 136 -27.87 -2.82 5.82
CA THR A 136 -26.43 -2.62 5.63
C THR A 136 -25.82 -1.85 6.80
N LEU A 137 -26.42 -0.73 7.21
CA LEU A 137 -25.96 0.11 8.32
C LEU A 137 -26.08 -0.61 9.68
N VAL A 138 -27.18 -1.32 9.91
CA VAL A 138 -27.37 -2.17 11.10
C VAL A 138 -26.30 -3.27 11.16
N THR A 139 -25.94 -3.85 10.01
CA THR A 139 -24.83 -4.81 9.91
C THR A 139 -23.47 -4.15 10.17
N MET A 140 -23.24 -2.94 9.65
CA MET A 140 -22.02 -2.15 9.92
C MET A 140 -21.84 -1.86 11.41
N GLY A 141 -22.88 -1.44 12.13
CA GLY A 141 -22.80 -1.19 13.58
C GLY A 141 -22.41 -2.44 14.40
N ARG A 142 -22.92 -3.62 14.03
CA ARG A 142 -22.50 -4.91 14.61
C ARG A 142 -21.04 -5.26 14.28
N ASP A 143 -20.57 -4.94 13.07
CA ASP A 143 -19.18 -5.14 12.65
C ASP A 143 -18.21 -4.10 13.27
N VAL A 144 -18.67 -2.88 13.62
CA VAL A 144 -17.91 -1.85 14.35
C VAL A 144 -17.70 -2.23 15.81
N THR A 145 -18.72 -2.79 16.46
CA THR A 145 -18.60 -3.24 17.86
C THR A 145 -17.92 -4.61 18.00
N SER A 146 -18.11 -5.52 17.04
CA SER A 146 -17.55 -6.87 17.13
C SER A 146 -16.14 -7.03 16.55
N ARG A 147 -15.53 -8.19 16.84
CA ARG A 147 -14.28 -8.66 16.19
C ARG A 147 -14.52 -9.37 14.86
N ARG A 148 -15.76 -9.76 14.55
CA ARG A 148 -16.12 -10.48 13.32
C ARG A 148 -16.37 -9.47 12.19
N THR A 149 -16.46 -9.98 10.97
CA THR A 149 -16.84 -9.20 9.79
C THR A 149 -17.89 -9.97 9.03
N SER A 150 -19.01 -9.33 8.74
CA SER A 150 -20.18 -9.92 8.10
C SER A 150 -19.93 -10.11 6.61
N SER A 151 -20.23 -11.31 6.10
CA SER A 151 -20.02 -11.64 4.68
C SER A 151 -20.96 -10.87 3.74
N THR A 152 -22.14 -10.50 4.24
CA THR A 152 -23.18 -9.73 3.53
C THR A 152 -22.69 -8.36 3.05
N ILE A 153 -21.77 -7.72 3.79
CA ILE A 153 -21.19 -6.41 3.45
C ILE A 153 -19.70 -6.51 3.08
N SER A 154 -19.25 -7.69 2.62
CA SER A 154 -17.85 -7.96 2.29
C SER A 154 -17.30 -7.07 1.17
N ASP A 155 -18.10 -6.71 0.17
CA ASP A 155 -17.72 -5.75 -0.88
C ASP A 155 -17.51 -4.34 -0.32
N TYR A 156 -18.37 -3.88 0.61
CA TYR A 156 -18.20 -2.62 1.32
C TYR A 156 -16.90 -2.62 2.13
N LEU A 157 -16.62 -3.69 2.89
CA LEU A 157 -15.37 -3.86 3.62
C LEU A 157 -14.16 -3.82 2.69
N ASP A 158 -14.23 -4.51 1.55
CA ASP A 158 -13.13 -4.58 0.59
C ASP A 158 -12.78 -3.21 0.01
N LYS A 159 -13.80 -2.44 -0.39
CA LYS A 159 -13.62 -1.10 -0.96
C LYS A 159 -13.23 -0.07 0.09
N ALA A 160 -13.78 -0.13 1.30
CA ALA A 160 -13.33 0.71 2.41
C ALA A 160 -11.84 0.48 2.73
N ARG A 161 -11.37 -0.78 2.68
CA ARG A 161 -9.93 -1.14 2.82
C ARG A 161 -9.03 -0.61 1.69
N LEU A 162 -9.57 -0.16 0.56
CA LEU A 162 -8.79 0.44 -0.52
C LEU A 162 -8.50 1.93 -0.26
N LEU A 163 -9.41 2.65 0.39
CA LEU A 163 -9.35 4.11 0.55
C LEU A 163 -8.06 4.59 1.20
N THR A 164 -7.63 3.99 2.31
CA THR A 164 -6.37 4.37 3.00
C THR A 164 -5.12 4.29 2.13
N ARG A 165 -5.17 3.55 1.00
CA ARG A 165 -4.01 3.23 0.15
C ARG A 165 -3.92 4.07 -1.12
N ILE A 166 -5.05 4.62 -1.58
CA ILE A 166 -5.14 5.37 -2.85
C ILE A 166 -5.83 6.73 -2.70
N VAL A 167 -6.47 7.00 -1.56
CA VAL A 167 -7.07 8.29 -1.21
C VAL A 167 -6.17 8.99 -0.21
N HIS A 168 -6.28 8.70 1.10
CA HIS A 168 -5.47 9.38 2.12
C HIS A 168 -5.36 8.51 3.40
N PRO A 169 -4.16 8.32 3.99
CA PRO A 169 -3.97 7.43 5.14
C PRO A 169 -4.39 8.02 6.49
N TYR A 170 -4.52 9.35 6.57
CA TYR A 170 -4.95 10.10 7.76
C TYR A 170 -6.34 10.74 7.60
N MET A 171 -7.15 10.33 6.61
CA MET A 171 -8.48 10.93 6.42
C MET A 171 -9.36 10.75 7.67
N ASN A 172 -10.15 11.78 7.97
CA ASN A 172 -11.27 11.71 8.89
C ASN A 172 -12.54 11.52 8.05
N VAL A 173 -13.02 10.27 7.92
CA VAL A 173 -14.13 9.97 7.02
C VAL A 173 -15.40 10.76 7.38
N HIS A 174 -15.68 10.98 8.66
CA HIS A 174 -16.86 11.73 9.09
C HIS A 174 -16.79 13.20 8.63
N GLU A 175 -15.64 13.85 8.84
CA GLU A 175 -15.42 15.22 8.37
C GLU A 175 -15.52 15.33 6.85
N VAL A 176 -14.94 14.39 6.11
CA VAL A 176 -15.00 14.36 4.63
C VAL A 176 -16.43 14.20 4.10
N LEU A 177 -17.20 13.27 4.67
CA LEU A 177 -18.59 13.04 4.26
C LEU A 177 -19.48 14.25 4.60
N THR A 178 -19.38 14.77 5.82
CA THR A 178 -20.14 15.93 6.28
C THR A 178 -19.79 17.19 5.49
N PHE A 179 -18.51 17.42 5.20
CA PHE A 179 -18.04 18.54 4.38
C PHE A 179 -18.60 18.46 2.95
N GLY A 180 -18.47 17.32 2.27
CA GLY A 180 -18.94 17.14 0.90
C GLY A 180 -20.47 17.07 0.73
N LEU A 181 -21.21 16.82 1.82
CA LEU A 181 -22.68 16.96 1.84
C LEU A 181 -23.15 18.40 2.10
N THR A 182 -22.38 19.16 2.88
CA THR A 182 -22.68 20.54 3.26
C THR A 182 -22.30 21.53 2.15
N TYR A 183 -21.20 21.27 1.45
CA TYR A 183 -20.58 22.21 0.52
C TYR A 183 -20.45 21.66 -0.90
N THR A 184 -20.39 22.58 -1.85
CA THR A 184 -20.07 22.35 -3.25
C THR A 184 -18.82 23.14 -3.63
N GLU A 185 -18.17 22.78 -4.74
CA GLU A 185 -16.99 23.51 -5.22
C GLU A 185 -17.30 24.96 -5.65
N GLN A 186 -18.58 25.31 -5.82
CA GLN A 186 -19.03 26.68 -6.16
C GLN A 186 -19.13 27.59 -4.94
N ASP A 187 -19.11 27.04 -3.72
CA ASP A 187 -19.18 27.81 -2.46
C ASP A 187 -17.84 28.44 -2.06
N PHE A 188 -16.77 28.14 -2.81
CA PHE A 188 -15.41 28.61 -2.56
C PHE A 188 -14.82 29.35 -3.76
N ASP A 189 -14.12 30.45 -3.47
CA ASP A 189 -13.42 31.28 -4.44
C ASP A 189 -11.99 30.76 -4.59
N TRP A 190 -11.77 29.86 -5.55
CA TRP A 190 -10.48 29.20 -5.80
C TRP A 190 -9.49 30.11 -6.53
N ASP A 191 -10.02 31.02 -7.36
CA ASP A 191 -9.27 31.94 -8.23
C ASP A 191 -9.16 33.34 -7.60
N ALA A 192 -9.22 33.41 -6.26
CA ALA A 192 -9.02 34.64 -5.52
C ALA A 192 -7.53 34.97 -5.39
N ASP A 193 -6.89 35.17 -6.54
CA ASP A 193 -5.54 35.73 -6.63
C ASP A 193 -5.49 37.13 -6.01
N ASP A 194 -4.33 37.47 -5.43
CA ASP A 194 -4.13 38.62 -4.56
C ASP A 194 -4.06 39.97 -5.32
N ASP A 195 -5.20 40.42 -5.86
CA ASP A 195 -5.39 41.79 -6.35
C ASP A 195 -5.61 42.83 -5.23
N ASP A 196 -5.55 42.42 -3.95
CA ASP A 196 -5.58 43.35 -2.82
C ASP A 196 -4.15 43.81 -2.52
N ASP A 197 -3.65 44.74 -3.33
CA ASP A 197 -2.47 45.59 -3.10
C ASP A 197 -2.66 46.53 -1.88
N GLY A 198 -3.32 46.02 -0.84
CA GLY A 198 -3.40 46.62 0.49
C GLY A 198 -2.02 46.61 1.10
N GLN A 199 -1.27 47.67 0.82
CA GLN A 199 0.05 47.95 1.39
C GLN A 199 -0.07 48.23 2.91
N GLU A 200 -0.39 47.20 3.68
CA GLU A 200 -0.17 47.20 5.13
C GLU A 200 1.33 47.05 5.36
N SER A 201 1.95 48.18 5.66
CA SER A 201 3.35 48.27 6.08
C SER A 201 3.53 47.56 7.42
N ILE A 202 3.86 46.28 7.37
CA ILE A 202 4.31 45.50 8.53
C ILE A 202 5.82 45.69 8.65
N GLU A 203 6.21 46.89 9.09
CA GLU A 203 7.39 47.02 9.95
C GLU A 203 6.94 46.57 11.35
N ASP A 204 7.69 45.69 12.00
CA ASP A 204 7.44 45.12 13.33
C ASP A 204 6.34 44.02 13.47
N ALA A 205 6.42 42.93 12.69
CA ALA A 205 5.87 41.63 13.09
C ALA A 205 6.98 40.62 13.43
N ASP A 206 6.76 39.82 14.47
CA ASP A 206 7.65 38.75 14.87
C ASP A 206 7.80 37.70 13.75
N ALA A 207 9.02 37.16 13.57
CA ALA A 207 9.37 36.29 12.45
C ALA A 207 8.65 34.92 12.41
N ASP A 208 7.78 34.65 13.40
CA ASP A 208 7.03 33.40 13.58
C ASP A 208 5.54 33.50 13.19
N GLU A 209 5.00 34.69 12.87
CA GLU A 209 3.59 34.81 12.45
C GLU A 209 3.38 34.55 10.95
N GLU A 210 2.65 33.46 10.64
CA GLU A 210 2.29 33.06 9.28
C GLU A 210 1.38 34.12 8.63
N SER A 211 1.81 34.70 7.50
CA SER A 211 1.05 35.72 6.76
C SER A 211 -0.40 35.28 6.50
N PRO A 212 -1.41 36.19 6.63
CA PRO A 212 -2.82 35.87 6.34
C PRO A 212 -3.05 35.23 4.96
N LYS A 213 -2.21 35.56 3.97
CA LYS A 213 -2.18 34.95 2.63
C LYS A 213 -1.80 33.47 2.66
N ALA A 214 -0.76 33.11 3.41
CA ALA A 214 -0.31 31.72 3.56
C ALA A 214 -1.36 30.87 4.32
N ILE A 215 -1.94 31.41 5.40
CA ILE A 215 -3.05 30.78 6.13
C ILE A 215 -4.22 30.48 5.18
N ARG A 216 -4.62 31.46 4.35
CA ARG A 216 -5.71 31.31 3.37
C ARG A 216 -5.38 30.26 2.30
N ALA A 217 -4.16 30.24 1.78
CA ALA A 217 -3.72 29.26 0.79
C ALA A 217 -3.77 27.83 1.36
N ARG A 218 -3.29 27.63 2.59
CA ARG A 218 -3.36 26.34 3.31
C ARG A 218 -4.81 25.89 3.54
N ASP A 219 -5.69 26.80 3.95
CA ASP A 219 -7.11 26.52 4.15
C ASP A 219 -7.83 26.16 2.83
N LEU A 220 -7.48 26.78 1.71
CA LEU A 220 -7.98 26.40 0.38
C LEU A 220 -7.45 25.04 -0.04
N SER A 221 -6.16 24.76 0.14
CA SER A 221 -5.56 23.43 -0.15
C SER A 221 -6.27 22.31 0.64
N THR A 222 -6.48 22.53 1.94
CA THR A 222 -7.24 21.61 2.82
C THR A 222 -8.66 21.33 2.28
N LYS A 223 -9.36 22.36 1.77
CA LYS A 223 -10.70 22.19 1.19
C LYS A 223 -10.68 21.46 -0.16
N LYS A 224 -9.68 21.70 -1.01
CA LYS A 224 -9.48 20.94 -2.27
C LYS A 224 -9.28 19.45 -1.95
N GLU A 225 -8.46 19.14 -0.94
CA GLU A 225 -8.22 17.76 -0.51
C GLU A 225 -9.48 17.11 0.08
N LEU A 226 -10.26 17.81 0.94
CA LEU A 226 -11.55 17.28 1.43
C LEU A 226 -12.52 16.95 0.28
N PHE A 227 -12.63 17.80 -0.75
CA PHE A 227 -13.43 17.49 -1.95
C PHE A 227 -12.89 16.31 -2.74
N TYR A 228 -11.56 16.20 -2.91
CA TYR A 228 -10.94 15.05 -3.54
C TYR A 228 -11.28 13.75 -2.80
N GLN A 229 -11.10 13.74 -1.47
CA GLN A 229 -11.40 12.58 -0.62
C GLN A 229 -12.88 12.21 -0.72
N TYR A 230 -13.80 13.18 -0.61
CA TYR A 230 -15.24 12.94 -0.74
C TYR A 230 -15.62 12.31 -2.08
N LYS A 231 -15.18 12.92 -3.20
CA LYS A 231 -15.43 12.41 -4.56
C LYS A 231 -14.92 10.97 -4.73
N ASN A 232 -13.74 10.66 -4.19
CA ASN A 232 -13.17 9.32 -4.27
C ASN A 232 -13.89 8.31 -3.37
N ILE A 233 -14.32 8.68 -2.16
CA ILE A 233 -15.13 7.81 -1.28
C ILE A 233 -16.44 7.42 -1.98
N LEU A 234 -17.16 8.38 -2.57
CA LEU A 234 -18.39 8.12 -3.33
C LEU A 234 -18.18 7.25 -4.58
N ALA A 235 -17.00 7.34 -5.22
CA ALA A 235 -16.66 6.56 -6.41
C ALA A 235 -16.18 5.13 -6.10
N ILE A 236 -15.55 4.93 -4.95
CA ILE A 236 -14.94 3.65 -4.54
C ILE A 236 -15.94 2.76 -3.78
N ILE A 237 -16.76 3.34 -2.89
CA ILE A 237 -17.74 2.59 -2.11
C ILE A 237 -18.99 2.29 -2.97
N PRO A 238 -19.42 1.02 -3.14
CA PRO A 238 -20.47 0.66 -4.09
C PRO A 238 -21.82 1.28 -3.72
N GLY A 239 -22.38 2.11 -4.60
CA GLY A 239 -23.72 2.69 -4.42
C GLY A 239 -23.80 3.94 -3.53
N LEU A 240 -22.73 4.25 -2.79
CA LEU A 240 -22.74 5.31 -1.77
C LEU A 240 -23.13 6.69 -2.33
N LYS A 241 -22.77 7.00 -3.59
CA LYS A 241 -23.19 8.23 -4.28
C LYS A 241 -24.71 8.48 -4.24
N THR A 242 -25.53 7.44 -4.23
CA THR A 242 -26.99 7.55 -4.07
C THR A 242 -27.39 7.45 -2.61
N ASP A 243 -26.83 6.47 -1.88
CA ASP A 243 -27.23 6.13 -0.51
C ASP A 243 -27.01 7.26 0.48
N ILE A 244 -25.94 8.03 0.31
CA ILE A 244 -25.56 9.12 1.21
C ILE A 244 -26.64 10.22 1.34
N HIS A 245 -27.49 10.39 0.32
CA HIS A 245 -28.58 11.37 0.36
C HIS A 245 -29.86 10.86 1.02
N LEU A 246 -29.92 9.56 1.36
CA LEU A 246 -30.99 8.95 2.12
C LEU A 246 -30.68 8.89 3.62
N MET A 247 -29.40 8.94 4.00
CA MET A 247 -28.94 8.90 5.38
C MET A 247 -29.32 10.15 6.19
N ASP A 248 -29.40 10.00 7.50
CA ASP A 248 -29.32 11.10 8.49
C ASP A 248 -27.92 11.16 9.12
N ASP A 249 -27.69 12.14 10.00
CA ASP A 249 -26.37 12.44 10.54
C ASP A 249 -25.80 11.26 11.36
N ASP A 250 -26.62 10.60 12.20
CA ASP A 250 -26.25 9.41 12.98
C ASP A 250 -25.88 8.21 12.08
N GLN A 251 -26.57 8.05 10.95
CA GLN A 251 -26.25 7.03 9.93
C GLN A 251 -24.96 7.35 9.17
N ILE A 252 -24.67 8.64 8.92
CA ILE A 252 -23.40 9.09 8.33
C ILE A 252 -22.24 8.83 9.29
N GLU A 253 -22.39 9.11 10.59
CA GLU A 253 -21.41 8.76 11.62
C GLU A 253 -21.17 7.24 11.68
N SER A 254 -22.24 6.44 11.71
CA SER A 254 -22.18 4.97 11.70
C SER A 254 -21.43 4.39 10.49
N LEU A 255 -21.67 4.96 9.30
CA LEU A 255 -20.92 4.63 8.08
C LEU A 255 -19.45 5.04 8.19
N ALA A 256 -19.20 6.27 8.66
CA ALA A 256 -17.85 6.82 8.77
C ALA A 256 -16.98 5.96 9.69
N ASP A 257 -17.49 5.58 10.86
CA ASP A 257 -16.83 4.68 11.81
C ASP A 257 -16.48 3.32 11.21
N TYR A 258 -17.42 2.73 10.45
CA TYR A 258 -17.17 1.46 9.75
C TYR A 258 -16.04 1.58 8.73
N VAL A 259 -16.06 2.64 7.91
CA VAL A 259 -15.04 2.90 6.89
C VAL A 259 -13.69 3.22 7.54
N GLN A 260 -13.66 4.04 8.60
CA GLN A 260 -12.47 4.37 9.37
C GLN A 260 -11.84 3.12 10.00
N LYS A 261 -12.66 2.24 10.61
CA LYS A 261 -12.22 0.94 11.15
C LYS A 261 -11.67 0.02 10.06
N ALA A 262 -12.27 0.00 8.88
CA ALA A 262 -11.77 -0.77 7.72
C ALA A 262 -10.42 -0.23 7.20
N CYS A 263 -10.25 1.09 7.15
CA CYS A 263 -9.00 1.78 6.82
C CYS A 263 -7.90 1.45 7.84
N GLY A 264 -8.17 1.59 9.13
CA GLY A 264 -7.24 1.20 10.20
C GLY A 264 -6.82 -0.28 10.11
N LYS A 265 -7.77 -1.20 9.88
CA LYS A 265 -7.49 -2.64 9.69
C LYS A 265 -6.63 -2.93 8.44
N SER A 266 -6.79 -2.18 7.36
CA SER A 266 -5.99 -2.37 6.14
C SER A 266 -4.58 -1.82 6.33
N ARG A 267 -4.46 -0.58 6.80
CA ARG A 267 -3.19 0.05 7.17
C ARG A 267 -2.36 -0.78 8.14
N ALA A 268 -2.97 -1.34 9.20
CA ALA A 268 -2.28 -2.24 10.13
C ALA A 268 -1.81 -3.56 9.48
N THR A 269 -2.56 -4.09 8.50
CA THR A 269 -2.14 -5.26 7.71
C THR A 269 -0.90 -4.93 6.87
N ASP A 270 -0.92 -3.77 6.22
CA ASP A 270 0.10 -3.34 5.28
C ASP A 270 1.39 -2.90 6.01
N SER A 271 1.27 -2.15 7.11
CA SER A 271 2.37 -1.79 8.00
C SER A 271 3.10 -3.03 8.54
N SER A 272 2.35 -4.03 9.05
CA SER A 272 2.94 -5.31 9.49
C SER A 272 3.71 -6.02 8.36
N HIS A 273 3.21 -5.92 7.12
CA HIS A 273 3.84 -6.51 5.94
C HIS A 273 5.17 -5.83 5.58
N VAL A 274 5.27 -4.50 5.75
CA VAL A 274 6.48 -3.72 5.52
C VAL A 274 7.47 -3.92 6.69
N VAL A 275 7.02 -3.76 7.95
CA VAL A 275 7.84 -3.93 9.17
C VAL A 275 8.59 -5.26 9.21
N ALA A 276 7.95 -6.33 8.73
CA ALA A 276 8.52 -7.68 8.68
C ALA A 276 9.60 -7.90 7.61
N ARG A 277 9.80 -6.96 6.67
CA ARG A 277 10.74 -7.12 5.55
C ARG A 277 11.64 -5.92 5.26
N VAL A 278 11.33 -4.74 5.77
CA VAL A 278 12.07 -3.50 5.50
C VAL A 278 13.57 -3.67 5.75
N ILE A 279 13.96 -4.31 6.85
CA ILE A 279 15.37 -4.58 7.20
C ILE A 279 16.04 -5.52 6.18
N ALA A 280 15.34 -6.57 5.73
CA ALA A 280 15.85 -7.47 4.70
C ALA A 280 15.98 -6.79 3.32
N TYR A 281 15.22 -5.73 3.06
CA TYR A 281 15.37 -4.91 1.85
C TYR A 281 16.52 -3.91 1.98
N MET A 282 16.77 -3.34 3.17
CA MET A 282 17.99 -2.54 3.42
C MET A 282 19.24 -3.38 3.18
N HIS A 283 19.31 -4.59 3.77
CA HIS A 283 20.41 -5.55 3.54
C HIS A 283 20.65 -5.88 2.06
N ALA A 284 19.59 -5.92 1.25
CA ALA A 284 19.69 -6.30 -0.16
C ALA A 284 19.99 -5.12 -1.10
N THR A 285 20.20 -3.92 -0.55
CA THR A 285 20.62 -2.70 -1.25
C THR A 285 21.84 -2.04 -0.60
N ASP A 286 22.45 -2.71 0.38
CA ASP A 286 23.68 -2.28 1.06
C ASP A 286 24.84 -3.05 0.42
N ASP A 287 25.17 -2.69 -0.82
CA ASP A 287 26.11 -3.44 -1.68
C ASP A 287 27.57 -3.34 -1.19
N GLU A 288 27.96 -2.22 -0.59
CA GLU A 288 29.28 -1.99 0.03
C GLU A 288 29.14 -1.43 1.47
N PRO A 289 28.85 -2.30 2.46
CA PRO A 289 28.71 -1.86 3.84
C PRO A 289 30.05 -1.36 4.39
N ARG A 290 30.05 -0.15 4.93
CA ARG A 290 31.21 0.49 5.56
C ARG A 290 31.75 -0.32 6.74
N ASP A 291 33.07 -0.49 6.83
CA ASP A 291 33.73 -1.19 7.93
C ASP A 291 33.74 -0.40 9.26
N ASP A 292 33.60 0.94 9.21
CA ASP A 292 33.69 1.83 10.36
C ASP A 292 32.35 2.07 11.09
N VAL A 293 31.26 1.42 10.66
CA VAL A 293 29.90 1.64 11.18
C VAL A 293 29.28 0.39 11.81
N PRO A 294 28.31 0.52 12.74
CA PRO A 294 27.69 -0.64 13.38
C PRO A 294 26.89 -1.48 12.37
N ARG A 295 27.26 -2.75 12.18
CA ARG A 295 26.63 -3.66 11.22
C ARG A 295 25.11 -3.79 11.42
N LEU A 296 24.34 -3.71 10.33
CA LEU A 296 22.91 -3.97 10.33
C LEU A 296 22.62 -5.41 10.78
N GLN A 297 21.74 -5.56 11.77
CA GLN A 297 21.29 -6.88 12.20
C GLN A 297 20.32 -7.46 11.16
N VAL A 298 20.45 -8.74 10.82
CA VAL A 298 19.54 -9.44 9.87
C VAL A 298 18.08 -9.38 10.36
N ILE A 299 17.88 -9.43 11.68
CA ILE A 299 16.60 -9.24 12.33
C ILE A 299 16.76 -8.09 13.31
N LEU A 300 16.30 -6.89 12.93
CA LEU A 300 16.22 -5.73 13.82
C LEU A 300 14.75 -5.52 14.27
N PRO A 301 14.39 -5.81 15.54
CA PRO A 301 13.06 -5.55 16.09
C PRO A 301 12.66 -4.09 15.95
N LYS A 302 11.36 -3.79 15.75
CA LYS A 302 10.88 -2.41 15.52
C LYS A 302 11.28 -1.45 16.65
N GLY A 303 11.22 -1.91 17.91
CA GLY A 303 11.62 -1.12 19.08
C GLY A 303 13.12 -0.77 19.18
N LEU A 304 13.96 -1.24 18.26
CA LEU A 304 15.39 -0.92 18.15
C LEU A 304 15.73 -0.17 16.84
N ARG A 305 14.75 0.44 16.19
CA ARG A 305 14.91 1.23 14.96
C ARG A 305 14.92 2.74 15.29
N GLY A 306 14.59 3.57 14.31
CA GLY A 306 14.58 5.03 14.41
C GLY A 306 15.98 5.60 14.61
N TYR A 307 16.05 6.74 15.31
CA TYR A 307 17.30 7.41 15.69
C TYR A 307 18.13 6.65 16.75
N GLY A 308 17.67 5.49 17.23
CA GLY A 308 18.46 4.61 18.10
C GLY A 308 19.40 3.64 17.36
N ASN A 309 19.42 3.66 16.01
CA ASN A 309 20.20 2.72 15.20
C ASN A 309 20.75 3.41 13.95
N TYR A 310 22.07 3.28 13.72
CA TYR A 310 22.80 3.87 12.60
C TYR A 310 22.07 3.77 11.25
N HIS A 311 21.77 2.56 10.78
CA HIS A 311 21.21 2.35 9.45
C HIS A 311 19.79 2.92 9.31
N THR A 312 18.91 2.72 10.30
CA THR A 312 17.54 3.25 10.21
C THR A 312 17.50 4.77 10.39
N ALA A 313 18.40 5.33 11.20
CA ALA A 313 18.57 6.77 11.34
C ALA A 313 19.11 7.40 10.04
N ARG A 314 20.15 6.81 9.43
CA ARG A 314 20.72 7.26 8.15
C ARG A 314 19.68 7.28 7.03
N ALA A 315 18.77 6.31 7.02
CA ALA A 315 17.65 6.23 6.09
C ALA A 315 16.55 7.29 6.34
N LEU A 316 16.44 7.80 7.58
CA LEU A 316 15.44 8.78 8.00
C LEU A 316 15.90 10.24 7.86
N VAL A 317 17.20 10.52 7.94
CA VAL A 317 17.74 11.88 7.74
C VAL A 317 17.71 12.28 6.25
N PRO A 318 17.64 13.59 5.93
CA PRO A 318 17.73 14.10 4.56
C PRO A 318 19.07 13.81 3.86
N PRO A 319 19.09 13.66 2.51
CA PRO A 319 20.32 13.43 1.74
C PRO A 319 21.43 14.46 1.97
N ASN A 320 21.09 15.76 1.96
CA ASN A 320 22.02 16.87 2.20
C ASN A 320 22.63 16.87 3.62
N PHE A 321 22.13 16.04 4.54
CA PHE A 321 22.64 15.89 5.89
C PHE A 321 23.46 14.61 6.11
N ILE A 322 23.53 13.72 5.11
CA ILE A 322 24.22 12.43 5.21
C ILE A 322 25.70 12.60 5.57
N ASP A 323 26.45 13.51 4.94
CA ASP A 323 27.88 13.71 5.25
C ASP A 323 28.10 14.16 6.70
N SER A 324 27.17 14.92 7.28
CA SER A 324 27.23 15.32 8.69
C SER A 324 26.87 14.18 9.63
N PHE A 325 25.84 13.41 9.28
CA PHE A 325 25.44 12.19 9.98
C PHE A 325 26.56 11.14 9.98
N ASP A 326 27.19 10.88 8.82
CA ASP A 326 28.23 9.87 8.61
C ASP A 326 29.57 10.21 9.31
N ARG A 327 29.70 11.43 9.87
CA ARG A 327 30.86 11.89 10.68
C ARG A 327 30.64 11.77 12.19
N ASP A 328 29.41 12.02 12.67
CA ASP A 328 29.03 11.92 14.10
C ASP A 328 27.56 11.52 14.22
N TRP A 329 27.28 10.25 13.90
CA TRP A 329 25.91 9.76 13.85
C TRP A 329 25.27 9.69 15.24
N GLU A 330 26.06 9.43 16.28
CA GLU A 330 25.60 9.35 17.67
C GLU A 330 25.20 10.74 18.18
N GLY A 331 26.06 11.75 17.99
CA GLY A 331 25.76 13.14 18.35
C GLY A 331 24.57 13.70 17.58
N VAL A 332 24.48 13.42 16.28
CA VAL A 332 23.32 13.81 15.45
C VAL A 332 22.02 13.15 15.95
N CYS A 333 22.02 11.84 16.19
CA CYS A 333 20.84 11.13 16.68
C CYS A 333 20.40 11.63 18.07
N ASP A 334 21.35 11.86 18.97
CA ASP A 334 21.08 12.40 20.30
C ASP A 334 20.48 13.81 20.25
N MET A 335 20.99 14.69 19.36
CA MET A 335 20.39 16.00 19.11
C MET A 335 18.94 15.91 18.56
N VAL A 336 18.65 14.96 17.65
CA VAL A 336 17.29 14.75 17.15
C VAL A 336 16.35 14.23 18.25
N ILE A 337 16.77 13.22 19.02
CA ILE A 337 16.00 12.66 20.13
C ILE A 337 15.72 13.72 21.21
N LYS A 338 16.68 14.61 21.48
CA LYS A 338 16.55 15.74 22.41
C LYS A 338 15.81 16.95 21.83
N ARG A 339 15.32 16.89 20.58
CA ARG A 339 14.66 18.00 19.85
C ARG A 339 15.52 19.27 19.76
N GLN A 340 16.84 19.08 19.69
CA GLN A 340 17.82 20.15 19.45
C GLN A 340 18.11 20.31 17.96
N LEU A 341 18.01 19.21 17.19
CA LEU A 341 17.99 19.22 15.73
C LEU A 341 16.59 18.85 15.25
N ARG A 342 15.90 19.81 14.63
CA ARG A 342 14.55 19.62 14.07
C ARG A 342 14.64 19.11 12.64
N ILE A 343 13.94 18.02 12.34
CA ILE A 343 13.75 17.48 10.98
C ILE A 343 12.25 17.58 10.65
N PRO A 344 11.79 18.64 9.94
CA PRO A 344 10.39 18.82 9.56
C PRO A 344 9.94 17.83 8.48
N ALA A 345 8.65 17.85 8.14
CA ALA A 345 8.06 16.96 7.13
C ALA A 345 8.56 17.19 5.70
N ASP A 346 9.04 18.40 5.41
CA ASP A 346 9.59 18.81 4.10
C ASP A 346 11.05 18.36 3.90
N ASP A 347 11.75 18.06 5.01
CA ASP A 347 13.09 17.46 5.02
C ASP A 347 12.96 15.95 4.73
N TRP A 348 12.82 15.62 3.45
CA TRP A 348 12.46 14.27 3.01
C TRP A 348 13.54 13.23 3.32
N PRO A 349 13.16 12.06 3.88
CA PRO A 349 14.10 10.99 4.21
C PRO A 349 14.94 10.51 3.02
N SER A 350 16.24 10.27 3.26
CA SER A 350 17.18 9.75 2.26
C SER A 350 16.74 8.44 1.62
N PHE A 351 15.93 7.62 2.31
CA PHE A 351 15.42 6.37 1.75
C PHE A 351 14.56 6.56 0.48
N LEU A 352 14.09 7.77 0.16
CA LEU A 352 13.39 8.06 -1.09
C LEU A 352 14.35 8.29 -2.27
N PHE A 353 15.60 8.66 -2.01
CA PHE A 353 16.55 9.10 -3.00
C PHE A 353 17.48 7.97 -3.45
N ASP A 354 17.81 7.96 -4.73
CA ASP A 354 18.95 7.21 -5.24
C ASP A 354 20.23 8.03 -4.96
N LEU A 355 21.00 7.63 -3.94
CA LEU A 355 22.15 8.43 -3.48
C LEU A 355 23.30 8.49 -4.49
N ASP A 356 23.41 7.48 -5.35
CA ASP A 356 24.41 7.45 -6.43
C ASP A 356 24.06 8.42 -7.56
N ILE A 357 22.77 8.79 -7.69
CA ILE A 357 22.30 9.87 -8.56
C ILE A 357 22.38 11.23 -7.84
N TYR A 358 21.98 11.29 -6.56
CA TYR A 358 21.94 12.53 -5.77
C TYR A 358 23.32 13.18 -5.64
N ASN A 359 24.37 12.37 -5.47
CA ASN A 359 25.75 12.84 -5.28
C ASN A 359 26.45 13.22 -6.60
N GLN A 360 25.76 13.16 -7.74
CA GLN A 360 26.34 13.53 -9.04
C GLN A 360 26.36 15.07 -9.20
N PRO A 361 27.42 15.65 -9.81
CA PRO A 361 27.61 17.10 -9.92
C PRO A 361 26.72 17.80 -10.95
N GLU A 362 25.88 17.07 -11.68
CA GLU A 362 24.92 17.57 -12.66
C GLU A 362 23.84 18.46 -12.02
N GLU A 363 23.39 19.47 -12.77
CA GLU A 363 22.19 20.24 -12.44
C GLU A 363 20.95 19.30 -12.43
N ASP A 364 20.02 19.53 -11.50
CA ASP A 364 18.82 18.72 -11.22
C ASP A 364 19.07 17.26 -10.75
N SER A 365 20.28 16.92 -10.27
CA SER A 365 20.60 15.57 -9.76
C SER A 365 19.77 15.15 -8.54
N ASP A 366 19.39 16.11 -7.69
CA ASP A 366 18.50 15.94 -6.55
C ASP A 366 17.08 15.51 -6.95
N LEU A 367 16.51 16.19 -7.94
CA LEU A 367 15.21 15.91 -8.51
C LEU A 367 15.24 14.61 -9.33
N ALA A 368 16.33 14.31 -10.03
CA ALA A 368 16.52 13.04 -10.73
C ALA A 368 16.58 11.84 -9.78
N ALA A 369 17.19 12.00 -8.61
CA ALA A 369 17.30 10.97 -7.56
C ALA A 369 15.99 10.73 -6.79
N LEU A 370 15.13 11.75 -6.69
CA LEU A 370 13.90 11.72 -5.89
C LEU A 370 12.92 10.62 -6.31
N LEU A 371 12.46 9.83 -5.34
CA LEU A 371 11.60 8.65 -5.51
C LEU A 371 12.22 7.56 -6.39
N ARG A 372 13.55 7.53 -6.59
CA ARG A 372 14.25 6.51 -7.38
C ARG A 372 15.00 5.46 -6.58
N SER A 373 15.14 5.64 -5.26
CA SER A 373 15.87 4.71 -4.38
C SER A 373 15.56 3.23 -4.69
N PRO A 374 16.58 2.39 -4.94
CA PRO A 374 16.42 0.95 -5.10
C PRO A 374 15.67 0.31 -3.92
N PHE A 375 15.99 0.72 -2.70
CA PHE A 375 15.34 0.26 -1.47
C PHE A 375 13.83 0.60 -1.45
N PHE A 376 13.47 1.85 -1.74
CA PHE A 376 12.07 2.26 -1.79
C PHE A 376 11.28 1.50 -2.87
N LYS A 377 11.89 1.28 -4.04
CA LYS A 377 11.33 0.43 -5.10
C LYS A 377 11.08 -1.00 -4.64
N MET A 378 11.99 -1.59 -3.85
CA MET A 378 11.77 -2.92 -3.25
C MET A 378 10.58 -2.94 -2.29
N VAL A 379 10.45 -1.94 -1.41
CA VAL A 379 9.30 -1.84 -0.48
C VAL A 379 7.98 -1.68 -1.25
N PHE A 380 7.95 -0.81 -2.25
CA PHE A 380 6.77 -0.58 -3.11
C PHE A 380 6.33 -1.87 -3.82
N LYS A 381 7.26 -2.55 -4.51
CA LYS A 381 6.95 -3.80 -5.22
C LYS A 381 6.50 -4.90 -4.25
N SER A 382 7.08 -4.97 -3.05
CA SER A 382 6.65 -5.91 -2.00
C SER A 382 5.19 -5.70 -1.60
N LEU A 383 4.78 -4.45 -1.39
CA LEU A 383 3.42 -4.07 -0.97
C LEU A 383 2.38 -4.28 -2.10
N TRP A 384 2.65 -3.74 -3.29
CA TRP A 384 1.66 -3.66 -4.37
C TRP A 384 1.62 -4.88 -5.29
N THR A 385 2.79 -5.45 -5.61
CA THR A 385 2.94 -6.58 -6.55
C THR A 385 3.41 -7.88 -5.88
N GLY A 386 3.70 -7.84 -4.57
CA GLY A 386 4.05 -8.97 -3.73
C GLY A 386 5.56 -9.21 -3.67
N ALA A 387 6.04 -9.77 -2.54
CA ALA A 387 7.46 -9.94 -2.24
C ALA A 387 8.28 -10.66 -3.33
N VAL A 388 7.68 -11.58 -4.11
CA VAL A 388 8.36 -12.28 -5.22
C VAL A 388 8.71 -11.34 -6.38
N SER A 389 7.94 -10.26 -6.59
CA SER A 389 8.19 -9.29 -7.68
C SER A 389 9.39 -8.38 -7.43
N VAL A 390 9.90 -8.33 -6.19
CA VAL A 390 10.88 -7.35 -5.73
C VAL A 390 12.19 -7.43 -6.53
N GLY A 391 12.75 -8.63 -6.71
CA GLY A 391 13.95 -8.86 -7.52
C GLY A 391 13.71 -9.03 -9.03
N MET A 392 12.50 -8.73 -9.53
CA MET A 392 12.20 -8.85 -10.96
C MET A 392 12.43 -7.52 -11.67
N ALA A 393 13.25 -7.54 -12.74
CA ALA A 393 13.37 -6.43 -13.67
C ALA A 393 12.06 -6.26 -14.46
N GLY A 394 11.32 -5.19 -14.18
CA GLY A 394 10.01 -4.90 -14.75
C GLY A 394 8.88 -5.84 -14.29
N GLY A 395 7.81 -5.29 -13.75
CA GLY A 395 6.55 -6.03 -13.61
C GLY A 395 6.45 -6.98 -12.40
N ARG A 396 5.54 -7.96 -12.52
CA ARG A 396 5.22 -8.97 -11.50
C ARG A 396 5.03 -10.39 -12.07
N PRO A 397 5.05 -11.47 -11.27
CA PRO A 397 4.68 -12.81 -11.74
C PRO A 397 3.21 -12.91 -12.15
N ASP A 398 2.90 -13.70 -13.19
CA ASP A 398 1.52 -14.02 -13.60
C ASP A 398 0.72 -14.71 -12.48
N LYS A 399 1.41 -15.56 -11.71
CA LYS A 399 0.88 -16.28 -10.55
C LYS A 399 1.88 -16.15 -9.41
N VAL A 400 1.41 -15.65 -8.26
CA VAL A 400 2.19 -15.61 -7.01
C VAL A 400 1.53 -16.60 -6.05
N PRO A 401 2.26 -17.56 -5.45
CA PRO A 401 1.71 -18.43 -4.42
C PRO A 401 1.38 -17.63 -3.16
N GLY A 402 0.28 -17.98 -2.48
CA GLY A 402 -0.17 -17.32 -1.25
C GLY A 402 -1.22 -16.24 -1.50
N LYS A 403 -1.24 -15.21 -0.64
CA LYS A 403 -2.26 -14.14 -0.68
C LYS A 403 -2.08 -13.27 -1.94
N CYS A 404 -3.19 -12.99 -2.60
CA CYS A 404 -3.24 -12.13 -3.79
C CYS A 404 -2.64 -10.73 -3.49
N PRO A 405 -1.61 -10.26 -4.22
CA PRO A 405 -1.06 -8.91 -4.07
C PRO A 405 -2.10 -7.81 -4.26
N ILE A 406 -1.92 -6.67 -3.58
CA ILE A 406 -2.88 -5.56 -3.53
C ILE A 406 -3.29 -5.09 -4.94
N GLY A 407 -2.31 -4.88 -5.83
CA GLY A 407 -2.58 -4.43 -7.19
C GLY A 407 -3.31 -5.47 -8.06
N VAL A 408 -3.19 -6.77 -7.76
CA VAL A 408 -3.96 -7.82 -8.44
C VAL A 408 -5.41 -7.79 -7.94
N HIS A 409 -5.58 -7.80 -6.62
CA HIS A 409 -6.86 -7.88 -5.94
C HIS A 409 -7.78 -6.69 -6.30
N TYR A 410 -7.25 -5.47 -6.25
CA TYR A 410 -7.98 -4.26 -6.62
C TYR A 410 -7.91 -3.89 -8.10
N LYS A 411 -7.32 -4.76 -8.94
CA LYS A 411 -7.18 -4.57 -10.40
C LYS A 411 -6.46 -3.26 -10.79
N ILE A 412 -5.51 -2.83 -9.96
CA ILE A 412 -4.66 -1.65 -10.21
C ILE A 412 -3.67 -1.97 -11.32
N LYS A 413 -3.59 -1.08 -12.32
CA LYS A 413 -2.78 -1.26 -13.53
C LYS A 413 -1.71 -0.19 -13.72
N ALA A 414 -1.75 0.86 -12.92
CA ALA A 414 -0.81 1.97 -12.99
C ALA A 414 -0.45 2.46 -11.59
N VAL A 415 0.78 2.95 -11.42
CA VAL A 415 1.25 3.63 -10.22
C VAL A 415 0.67 5.05 -10.20
N THR A 416 0.22 5.50 -9.03
CA THR A 416 -0.28 6.88 -8.81
C THR A 416 0.55 7.58 -7.73
N PRO A 417 0.56 8.93 -7.69
CA PRO A 417 1.27 9.69 -6.65
C PRO A 417 0.90 9.26 -5.23
N ARG A 418 -0.41 9.07 -4.95
CA ARG A 418 -0.93 8.63 -3.65
C ARG A 418 -0.44 7.23 -3.25
N MET A 419 -0.21 6.33 -4.21
CA MET A 419 0.40 5.03 -3.92
C MET A 419 1.87 5.15 -3.50
N LEU A 420 2.62 6.08 -4.13
CA LEU A 420 4.01 6.38 -3.77
C LEU A 420 4.06 7.00 -2.37
N ALA A 421 3.32 8.08 -2.13
CA ALA A 421 3.23 8.74 -0.83
C ALA A 421 2.76 7.79 0.29
N TYR A 422 1.75 6.94 0.06
CA TYR A 422 1.32 5.93 1.05
C TYR A 422 2.43 4.93 1.38
N THR A 423 3.18 4.48 0.36
CA THR A 423 4.32 3.58 0.56
C THR A 423 5.44 4.28 1.32
N ALA A 424 5.69 5.57 1.05
CA ALA A 424 6.72 6.36 1.73
C ALA A 424 6.41 6.49 3.23
N VAL A 425 5.18 6.87 3.59
CA VAL A 425 4.73 6.91 4.99
C VAL A 425 4.85 5.55 5.66
N LEU A 426 4.39 4.45 5.02
CA LEU A 426 4.55 3.10 5.56
C LEU A 426 6.01 2.66 5.72
N THR A 427 6.91 3.14 4.85
CA THR A 427 8.34 2.84 4.94
C THR A 427 8.96 3.57 6.13
N ARG A 428 8.66 4.88 6.27
CA ARG A 428 9.08 5.71 7.40
C ARG A 428 8.61 5.10 8.72
N GLU A 429 7.32 4.78 8.85
CA GLU A 429 6.69 4.12 10.01
C GLU A 429 7.22 2.70 10.30
N ALA A 430 7.90 2.07 9.34
CA ALA A 430 8.59 0.79 9.54
C ALA A 430 10.06 0.98 9.94
N LEU A 431 10.66 2.13 9.65
CA LEU A 431 12.01 2.53 10.03
C LEU A 431 12.05 3.24 11.39
N THR A 432 10.92 3.73 11.91
CA THR A 432 10.81 4.36 13.24
C THR A 432 10.52 3.34 14.36
N THR A 433 10.75 3.77 15.59
CA THR A 433 10.57 2.97 16.82
C THR A 433 9.11 2.84 17.23
N HIS A 434 8.33 3.90 17.04
CA HIS A 434 6.97 4.06 17.56
C HIS A 434 5.90 3.48 16.64
N ASP A 435 4.71 3.24 17.18
CA ASP A 435 3.54 2.87 16.38
C ASP A 435 2.89 4.05 15.68
N TRP A 436 2.04 3.74 14.69
CA TRP A 436 1.43 4.68 13.75
C TRP A 436 0.98 5.98 14.42
N CYS A 437 1.67 7.07 14.10
CA CYS A 437 1.44 8.39 14.67
C CYS A 437 1.28 9.45 13.58
N LEU A 438 0.65 10.57 13.94
CA LEU A 438 0.59 11.75 13.08
C LEU A 438 1.90 12.55 13.18
N MET A 439 2.42 12.70 14.40
CA MET A 439 3.65 13.41 14.73
C MET A 439 4.68 12.43 15.30
N ASP A 440 5.84 12.38 14.67
CA ASP A 440 7.02 11.65 15.13
C ASP A 440 8.14 12.65 15.39
N LEU A 441 8.43 12.91 16.66
CA LEU A 441 9.18 14.08 17.11
C LEU A 441 8.57 15.39 16.58
N ASP A 442 9.22 16.04 15.61
CA ASP A 442 8.76 17.27 14.95
C ASP A 442 8.33 17.03 13.49
N PHE A 443 8.37 15.77 13.03
CA PHE A 443 8.01 15.35 11.68
C PHE A 443 6.51 14.99 11.62
N ASN A 444 5.77 15.65 10.73
CA ASN A 444 4.34 15.39 10.52
C ASN A 444 4.14 14.46 9.32
N ASN A 445 3.69 13.23 9.57
CA ASN A 445 3.51 12.23 8.52
C ASN A 445 2.36 12.56 7.54
N SER A 446 1.39 13.41 7.89
CA SER A 446 0.36 13.87 6.94
C SER A 446 0.94 14.92 6.00
N GLN A 447 1.66 15.92 6.54
CA GLN A 447 2.36 16.91 5.71
C GLN A 447 3.35 16.24 4.75
N PHE A 448 4.04 15.18 5.18
CA PHE A 448 4.90 14.38 4.31
C PHE A 448 4.13 13.64 3.22
N PHE A 449 2.94 13.10 3.51
CA PHE A 449 2.07 12.50 2.50
C PHE A 449 1.60 13.53 1.46
N ASP A 450 1.16 14.70 1.94
CA ASP A 450 0.62 15.79 1.12
C ASP A 450 1.72 16.44 0.26
N GLY A 451 2.90 16.70 0.83
CA GLY A 451 4.06 17.25 0.12
C GLY A 451 4.63 16.31 -0.96
N LEU A 452 4.53 14.98 -0.78
CA LEU A 452 4.86 14.04 -1.84
C LEU A 452 3.81 13.97 -2.96
N ILE A 453 2.59 14.47 -2.72
CA ILE A 453 1.52 14.53 -3.74
C ILE A 453 1.56 15.85 -4.49
N SER A 454 1.91 16.97 -3.85
CA SER A 454 1.99 18.29 -4.50
C SER A 454 3.00 18.32 -5.65
N LEU A 455 4.07 17.52 -5.55
CA LEU A 455 5.01 17.18 -6.63
C LEU A 455 4.35 16.74 -7.96
N PHE A 456 3.11 16.24 -7.91
CA PHE A 456 2.35 15.71 -9.04
C PHE A 456 1.03 16.47 -9.27
N GLU A 457 0.91 17.71 -8.77
CA GLU A 457 -0.22 18.58 -9.06
C GLU A 457 -0.34 18.92 -10.56
N GLU A 458 -1.56 19.23 -11.00
CA GLU A 458 -1.84 19.56 -12.41
C GLU A 458 -1.75 21.09 -12.64
N PRO A 459 -1.09 21.55 -13.73
CA PRO A 459 -0.54 20.76 -14.82
C PRO A 459 0.79 20.08 -14.47
N MET A 460 0.85 18.74 -14.54
CA MET A 460 2.03 17.97 -14.12
C MET A 460 3.30 18.42 -14.83
N SER A 461 4.38 18.60 -14.07
CA SER A 461 5.71 18.89 -14.59
C SER A 461 6.24 17.77 -15.51
N HIS A 462 7.28 18.07 -16.30
CA HIS A 462 7.93 17.06 -17.14
C HIS A 462 8.51 15.91 -16.29
N TRP A 463 9.17 16.25 -15.19
CA TRP A 463 9.67 15.29 -14.20
C TRP A 463 8.56 14.40 -13.63
N ALA A 464 7.41 14.97 -13.22
CA ALA A 464 6.32 14.22 -12.62
C ALA A 464 5.78 13.13 -13.58
N LYS A 465 5.64 13.49 -14.86
CA LYS A 465 5.25 12.57 -15.94
C LYS A 465 6.29 11.47 -16.15
N GLN A 466 7.58 11.83 -16.29
CA GLN A 466 8.67 10.86 -16.47
C GLN A 466 8.82 9.91 -15.28
N THR A 467 8.65 10.40 -14.06
CA THR A 467 8.72 9.59 -12.83
C THR A 467 7.55 8.62 -12.74
N LEU A 468 6.31 9.03 -13.05
CA LEU A 468 5.20 8.08 -13.16
C LEU A 468 5.39 7.07 -14.31
N GLU A 469 5.88 7.48 -15.47
CA GLU A 469 6.15 6.57 -16.59
C GLU A 469 7.20 5.49 -16.22
N TRP A 470 8.30 5.91 -15.58
CA TRP A 470 9.32 4.98 -15.07
C TRP A 470 8.76 4.02 -14.02
N TRP A 471 8.03 4.52 -13.02
CA TRP A 471 7.40 3.66 -12.01
C TRP A 471 6.43 2.65 -12.64
N ASN A 472 5.70 3.05 -13.68
CA ASN A 472 4.84 2.15 -14.42
C ASN A 472 5.61 1.08 -15.20
N SER A 473 6.78 1.39 -15.78
CA SER A 473 7.62 0.39 -16.43
C SER A 473 8.24 -0.61 -15.43
N GLU A 474 8.75 -0.11 -14.29
CA GLU A 474 9.39 -0.92 -13.24
C GLU A 474 8.42 -1.86 -12.50
N VAL A 475 7.18 -1.41 -12.26
CA VAL A 475 6.17 -2.16 -11.47
C VAL A 475 5.19 -2.93 -12.35
N TYR A 476 4.84 -2.40 -13.52
CA TYR A 476 3.77 -2.93 -14.38
C TYR A 476 4.18 -3.15 -15.84
N GLY A 477 5.45 -2.90 -16.23
CA GLY A 477 5.90 -2.97 -17.63
C GLY A 477 5.68 -4.32 -18.32
N ASN A 478 5.62 -5.43 -17.57
CA ASN A 478 5.32 -6.75 -18.11
C ASN A 478 3.81 -7.06 -18.25
N LEU A 479 2.91 -6.22 -17.74
CA LEU A 479 1.45 -6.39 -17.86
C LEU A 479 0.91 -5.92 -19.23
N SER A 480 1.75 -5.33 -20.08
CA SER A 480 1.39 -5.01 -21.46
C SER A 480 1.57 -6.22 -22.39
N PRO A 481 0.51 -6.72 -23.05
CA PRO A 481 0.64 -7.77 -24.06
C PRO A 481 1.57 -7.38 -25.23
N GLN A 482 1.77 -6.08 -25.47
CA GLN A 482 2.74 -5.59 -26.46
C GLN A 482 4.19 -5.81 -26.01
N ALA A 483 4.52 -5.62 -24.73
CA ALA A 483 5.88 -5.83 -24.22
C ALA A 483 6.33 -7.28 -24.42
N THR A 484 5.52 -8.24 -23.97
CA THR A 484 5.77 -9.68 -24.15
C THR A 484 5.83 -10.09 -25.62
N ARG A 485 4.96 -9.51 -26.47
CA ARG A 485 4.96 -9.73 -27.92
C ARG A 485 6.21 -9.19 -28.59
N ASN A 486 6.75 -8.05 -28.14
CA ASN A 486 7.98 -7.46 -28.68
C ASN A 486 9.21 -8.31 -28.32
N LEU A 487 9.33 -8.79 -27.09
CA LEU A 487 10.40 -9.68 -26.61
C LEU A 487 10.45 -11.05 -27.32
N THR A 488 9.34 -11.51 -27.91
CA THR A 488 9.26 -12.79 -28.63
C THR A 488 9.17 -12.64 -30.16
N LYS A 489 9.03 -11.41 -30.69
CA LYS A 489 8.91 -11.15 -32.13
C LYS A 489 10.18 -11.55 -32.86
N GLY A 490 10.08 -12.53 -33.76
CA GLY A 490 11.21 -13.01 -34.57
C GLY A 490 12.17 -13.98 -33.86
N ARG A 491 11.93 -14.36 -32.59
CA ARG A 491 12.81 -15.30 -31.88
C ARG A 491 12.57 -16.75 -32.33
N THR A 492 13.46 -17.28 -33.17
CA THR A 492 13.52 -18.72 -33.48
C THR A 492 13.84 -19.52 -32.23
N THR A 493 12.93 -20.41 -31.81
CA THR A 493 13.14 -21.29 -30.66
C THR A 493 14.29 -22.28 -30.90
N ILE A 494 14.93 -22.75 -29.82
CA ILE A 494 15.98 -23.78 -29.91
C ILE A 494 15.45 -25.05 -30.60
N ALA A 495 14.20 -25.44 -30.31
CA ALA A 495 13.54 -26.56 -30.97
C ALA A 495 13.33 -26.33 -32.49
N GLN A 496 13.04 -25.11 -32.95
CA GLN A 496 13.01 -24.77 -34.37
C GLN A 496 14.42 -24.82 -35.00
N LYS A 497 15.47 -24.31 -34.32
CA LYS A 497 16.86 -24.45 -34.78
C LYS A 497 17.27 -25.92 -34.93
N ILE A 498 17.00 -26.76 -33.92
CA ILE A 498 17.30 -28.20 -33.95
C ILE A 498 16.53 -28.88 -35.09
N ARG A 499 15.24 -28.57 -35.28
CA ARG A 499 14.46 -29.11 -36.42
C ARG A 499 15.01 -28.65 -37.78
N GLY A 500 15.49 -27.43 -37.91
CA GLY A 500 16.19 -26.93 -39.10
C GLY A 500 17.44 -27.75 -39.41
N VAL A 501 18.36 -27.86 -38.44
CA VAL A 501 19.61 -28.64 -38.57
C VAL A 501 19.33 -30.11 -38.88
N LEU A 502 18.29 -30.71 -38.29
CA LEU A 502 17.90 -32.10 -38.59
C LEU A 502 17.34 -32.25 -40.01
N LYS A 503 16.57 -31.27 -40.50
CA LYS A 503 16.01 -31.24 -41.86
C LYS A 503 17.08 -31.00 -42.93
N GLU A 504 18.07 -30.16 -42.65
CA GLU A 504 19.25 -29.97 -43.51
C GLU A 504 20.11 -31.24 -43.55
N ARG A 505 20.32 -31.90 -42.40
CA ARG A 505 21.06 -33.17 -42.33
C ARG A 505 20.34 -34.31 -43.06
N SER A 506 19.00 -34.37 -43.05
CA SER A 506 18.27 -35.37 -43.84
C SER A 506 18.28 -35.06 -45.34
N ALA A 507 18.18 -33.79 -45.74
CA ALA A 507 18.32 -33.37 -47.13
C ALA A 507 19.72 -33.69 -47.70
N CYS A 508 20.79 -33.40 -46.95
CA CYS A 508 22.16 -33.75 -47.34
C CYS A 508 22.41 -35.26 -47.41
N LYS A 509 21.76 -36.06 -46.55
CA LYS A 509 21.81 -37.53 -46.64
C LYS A 509 21.05 -38.06 -47.86
N ALA A 510 19.89 -37.51 -48.19
CA ALA A 510 19.13 -37.86 -49.39
C ALA A 510 19.91 -37.51 -50.67
N GLY A 511 20.50 -36.31 -50.75
CA GLY A 511 21.33 -35.89 -51.89
C GLY A 511 22.56 -36.79 -52.11
N LYS A 512 23.24 -37.21 -51.03
CA LYS A 512 24.36 -38.16 -51.14
C LYS A 512 23.96 -39.59 -51.50
N ALA A 513 22.72 -40.01 -51.23
CA ALA A 513 22.20 -41.30 -51.68
C ALA A 513 21.91 -41.30 -53.19
N VAL A 514 21.30 -40.22 -53.71
CA VAL A 514 20.99 -40.06 -55.14
C VAL A 514 22.27 -39.93 -55.98
N ALA A 515 23.27 -39.19 -55.50
CA ALA A 515 24.56 -39.06 -56.20
C ALA A 515 25.36 -40.36 -56.31
N ARG A 516 25.03 -41.40 -55.52
CA ARG A 516 25.75 -42.69 -55.52
C ARG A 516 25.13 -43.75 -56.42
N SER A 517 24.01 -43.45 -57.11
CA SER A 517 23.35 -44.36 -58.05
C SER A 517 23.56 -43.98 -59.53
N SER A 518 24.43 -43.02 -59.83
CA SER A 518 24.68 -42.55 -61.20
C SER A 518 26.15 -42.70 -61.62
N SER A 519 26.42 -43.78 -62.37
CA SER A 519 27.62 -43.98 -63.24
C SER A 519 28.91 -44.49 -62.52
N PRO A 520 29.92 -45.05 -63.25
CA PRO A 520 29.97 -46.50 -63.51
C PRO A 520 31.34 -47.20 -63.24
N LEU A 521 31.37 -48.55 -63.31
CA LEU A 521 32.56 -49.44 -63.37
C LEU A 521 33.25 -49.39 -64.76
N PRO A 522 34.42 -50.04 -65.05
CA PRO A 522 35.40 -50.87 -64.28
C PRO A 522 36.87 -50.29 -64.42
N PRO A 523 38.04 -50.99 -64.29
CA PRO A 523 38.35 -52.42 -64.06
C PRO A 523 39.41 -52.78 -62.98
N GLU A 524 39.71 -54.08 -62.94
CA GLU A 524 40.55 -54.86 -62.00
C GLU A 524 42.08 -54.73 -62.25
N ASP A 525 42.91 -54.88 -61.21
CA ASP A 525 44.04 -55.85 -61.20
C ASP A 525 44.59 -56.16 -59.78
N ALA A 526 45.25 -57.32 -59.65
CA ALA A 526 46.03 -57.97 -58.56
C ALA A 526 46.38 -57.18 -57.25
N THR A 527 46.12 -57.62 -55.99
CA THR A 527 46.54 -58.81 -55.15
C THR A 527 48.02 -58.86 -54.72
N PRO A 528 48.41 -59.52 -53.59
CA PRO A 528 47.75 -59.76 -52.28
C PRO A 528 48.71 -59.57 -51.05
N ASP A 529 48.25 -59.97 -49.84
CA ASP A 529 48.98 -60.58 -48.68
C ASP A 529 48.15 -60.31 -47.40
N GLU A 530 47.34 -61.25 -46.91
CA GLU A 530 47.66 -62.32 -45.93
C GLU A 530 48.04 -61.82 -44.51
N GLU A 531 47.07 -61.83 -43.59
CA GLU A 531 47.03 -62.78 -42.46
C GLU A 531 45.69 -62.68 -41.69
N GLU A 532 44.99 -63.81 -41.56
CA GLU A 532 43.93 -64.06 -40.57
C GLU A 532 44.30 -65.39 -39.87
N PRO A 533 43.86 -65.65 -38.62
CA PRO A 533 42.59 -66.37 -38.52
C PRO A 533 41.76 -66.17 -37.25
N SER A 534 40.43 -66.37 -37.39
CA SER A 534 39.52 -67.07 -36.45
C SER A 534 39.27 -66.45 -35.06
N ASP A 535 38.10 -66.54 -34.42
CA ASP A 535 36.81 -67.22 -34.66
C ASP A 535 35.67 -66.20 -34.38
N GLY A 536 34.41 -66.37 -34.78
CA GLY A 536 33.75 -67.52 -35.38
C GLY A 536 32.29 -67.64 -34.88
N ILE A 537 31.35 -67.08 -35.66
CA ILE A 537 30.00 -67.62 -35.92
C ILE A 537 28.97 -67.66 -34.75
N ALA A 538 27.65 -67.49 -34.93
CA ALA A 538 26.78 -66.77 -35.88
C ALA A 538 25.31 -66.97 -35.41
N GLY A 539 24.33 -66.41 -36.14
CA GLY A 539 22.93 -66.90 -36.13
C GLY A 539 21.98 -66.07 -35.25
N SER A 540 21.22 -65.06 -35.72
CA SER A 540 20.43 -64.86 -36.95
C SER A 540 18.94 -65.20 -36.76
N MET A 541 18.11 -64.48 -37.54
CA MET A 541 16.63 -64.50 -37.62
C MET A 541 15.91 -63.85 -36.42
N GLY A 542 14.97 -62.91 -36.62
CA GLY A 542 14.47 -62.28 -37.84
C GLY A 542 12.94 -62.09 -37.79
N LEU A 543 12.41 -61.17 -38.59
CA LEU A 543 10.96 -60.95 -38.84
C LEU A 543 10.18 -60.37 -37.62
N SER A 544 9.05 -59.67 -37.75
CA SER A 544 8.52 -58.82 -38.84
C SER A 544 7.26 -58.06 -38.38
N SER A 545 7.09 -56.82 -38.86
CA SER A 545 5.81 -56.18 -39.28
C SER A 545 4.60 -56.01 -38.33
N SER A 546 3.95 -54.84 -38.46
CA SER A 546 2.58 -54.48 -38.03
C SER A 546 2.28 -54.53 -36.51
N GLY A 547 1.44 -53.68 -35.92
CA GLY A 547 0.55 -52.66 -36.47
C GLY A 547 -0.81 -52.75 -35.75
N GLY A 548 -1.24 -51.71 -35.04
CA GLY A 548 -2.51 -51.75 -34.29
C GLY A 548 -2.57 -50.78 -33.11
N ASP A 549 -3.17 -49.62 -33.34
CA ASP A 549 -3.96 -48.87 -32.34
C ASP A 549 -5.29 -49.63 -32.10
N PRO A 550 -6.20 -49.27 -31.16
CA PRO A 550 -6.05 -48.36 -30.01
C PRO A 550 -6.72 -48.89 -28.70
N SER A 551 -6.70 -48.05 -27.64
CA SER A 551 -7.72 -47.96 -26.56
C SER A 551 -7.89 -49.11 -25.53
N ARG A 552 -7.77 -48.74 -24.23
CA ARG A 552 -8.89 -48.52 -23.27
C ARG A 552 -8.63 -49.07 -21.86
N SER A 553 -8.96 -48.26 -20.85
CA SER A 553 -9.34 -48.60 -19.46
C SER A 553 -8.41 -49.45 -18.58
N GLY A 554 -8.09 -48.92 -17.39
CA GLY A 554 -7.55 -49.70 -16.28
C GLY A 554 -7.22 -48.79 -15.09
N ALA A 555 -8.05 -48.80 -14.05
CA ALA A 555 -7.80 -48.06 -12.83
C ALA A 555 -6.82 -48.82 -11.92
N GLY A 556 -6.18 -48.10 -10.98
CA GLY A 556 -5.90 -48.67 -9.67
C GLY A 556 -4.52 -48.44 -9.07
N LEU A 557 -4.57 -48.26 -7.74
CA LEU A 557 -3.57 -48.67 -6.76
C LEU A 557 -2.28 -47.85 -6.63
N SER A 558 -2.36 -46.95 -5.65
CA SER A 558 -1.38 -46.79 -4.57
C SER A 558 -0.42 -47.98 -4.37
N SER A 559 0.87 -47.70 -4.32
CA SER A 559 1.87 -48.56 -3.69
C SER A 559 2.86 -47.73 -2.87
N SER A 560 2.79 -47.92 -1.55
CA SER A 560 3.82 -47.53 -0.60
C SER A 560 4.90 -48.61 -0.50
N SER A 561 6.17 -48.25 -0.54
CA SER A 561 7.29 -49.04 0.00
C SER A 561 8.51 -48.11 0.22
N SER A 562 8.94 -47.94 1.48
CA SER A 562 10.18 -48.48 2.06
C SER A 562 11.50 -47.90 1.50
N GLY A 563 12.49 -47.49 2.29
CA GLY A 563 12.70 -47.67 3.73
C GLY A 563 13.89 -48.58 4.03
N LEU A 564 15.10 -48.01 3.99
CA LEU A 564 16.38 -48.54 4.49
C LEU A 564 17.25 -47.32 4.86
N GLY A 565 18.05 -47.27 5.93
CA GLY A 565 18.24 -48.21 7.04
C GLY A 565 19.69 -48.19 7.58
N SER A 566 19.89 -47.72 8.82
CA SER A 566 21.10 -47.91 9.67
C SER A 566 22.44 -47.28 9.18
N GLY A 567 23.41 -46.90 10.03
CA GLY A 567 23.44 -46.79 11.50
C GLY A 567 24.83 -46.34 12.03
N LEU A 568 24.83 -45.82 13.27
CA LEU A 568 25.79 -46.04 14.39
C LEU A 568 27.31 -45.74 14.29
N GLY A 569 27.85 -45.14 15.38
CA GLY A 569 29.28 -45.01 15.72
C GLY A 569 29.70 -43.56 16.04
N SER A 570 29.57 -43.04 17.28
CA SER A 570 30.53 -43.16 18.42
C SER A 570 31.88 -42.46 18.19
N GLY A 571 32.38 -41.54 19.03
CA GLY A 571 31.86 -40.91 20.26
C GLY A 571 32.99 -40.23 21.09
N LEU A 572 32.62 -39.49 22.14
CA LEU A 572 33.47 -38.97 23.26
C LEU A 572 34.56 -37.91 22.90
N GLY A 573 34.82 -36.87 23.70
CA GLY A 573 34.16 -36.39 24.94
C GLY A 573 34.96 -35.28 25.64
N LEU A 574 34.47 -34.84 26.82
CA LEU A 574 35.12 -33.93 27.81
C LEU A 574 35.29 -32.45 27.37
N GLY A 575 35.13 -31.45 28.24
CA GLY A 575 34.75 -31.47 29.66
C GLY A 575 34.33 -30.07 30.17
N SER A 576 33.76 -30.03 31.37
CA SER A 576 33.33 -28.80 32.08
C SER A 576 34.30 -28.47 33.21
N SER A 577 34.36 -27.18 33.58
CA SER A 577 34.33 -26.66 34.97
C SER A 577 35.40 -25.64 35.38
N ASP A 578 34.87 -24.55 35.97
CA ASP A 578 35.30 -23.80 37.15
C ASP A 578 36.54 -22.86 37.15
N GLU A 579 36.20 -21.57 37.19
CA GLU A 579 36.39 -20.65 38.34
C GLU A 579 37.79 -20.27 38.89
N SER A 580 37.89 -18.99 39.30
CA SER A 580 38.93 -18.37 40.17
C SER A 580 40.32 -18.03 39.57
N THR A 581 40.52 -16.78 39.14
CA THR A 581 41.22 -15.75 39.97
C THR A 581 40.86 -14.34 39.51
#